data_AF-A0A838PNY0-F1
#
_entry.id   AF-A0A838PNY0-F1
#
_cell.length_a   1.000
_cell.length_b   1.000
_cell.length_c   1.000
_cell.angle_alpha   90.00
_cell.angle_beta   90.00
_cell.angle_gamma   90.00
#
_symmetry.space_group_name_H-M   'P 1'
#
loop_
_entity.id
_entity.type
_entity.pdbx_description
1 polymer ?
#
loop_
_entity_poly.entity_id
_entity_poly.type
_entity_poly.pdbx_seq_one_letter_code
_entity_poly.pdbx_strand_id
1 'polypeptide(L)'
;MDLDVVFAGTAGSAPTARRGLPATLIRRGGDRLLFDCGEGTQRQLVRSVGLVELDEVFITHFHADHVLGLPGMLKTFALMGRERRLVVHGPVGLRRLFATLQPMIGRTAYEVELSELEPGDELERDGYRMAAFGVDHRVPAVGYALIEDARPGRFDEA
;
A
#
# COMPACT_ATOMS: atom_id res chain seq x y z
N MET A 1 -0.85 -21.50 1.42
CA MET A 1 -0.63 -20.09 1.03
C MET A 1 -0.76 -19.29 2.31
N ASP A 2 0.32 -18.63 2.72
CA ASP A 2 0.34 -17.89 3.97
C ASP A 2 -0.23 -16.49 3.74
N LEU A 3 -1.15 -16.08 4.61
CA LEU A 3 -1.72 -14.75 4.65
C LEU A 3 -1.50 -14.20 6.06
N ASP A 4 -0.77 -13.09 6.16
CA ASP A 4 -0.60 -12.38 7.42
C ASP A 4 -0.70 -10.86 7.24
N VAL A 5 -1.02 -10.19 8.35
CA VAL A 5 -1.27 -8.75 8.42
C VAL A 5 -0.38 -8.15 9.49
N VAL A 6 0.40 -7.14 9.11
CA VAL A 6 1.31 -6.41 9.98
C VAL A 6 0.86 -4.96 10.05
N PHE A 7 0.46 -4.53 11.24
CA PHE A 7 0.10 -3.14 11.50
C PHE A 7 1.36 -2.32 11.80
N ALA A 8 1.88 -1.62 10.80
CA ALA A 8 3.03 -0.73 10.94
C ALA A 8 2.65 0.60 11.65
N GLY A 9 1.38 0.98 11.61
CA GLY A 9 0.82 2.04 12.45
C GLY A 9 -0.71 2.03 12.50
N THR A 10 -1.24 2.51 13.63
CA THR A 10 -2.66 2.38 14.03
C THR A 10 -3.22 3.62 14.72
N ALA A 11 -2.49 4.74 14.70
CA ALA A 11 -3.02 6.06 15.07
C ALA A 11 -3.80 6.67 13.88
N GLY A 12 -4.39 7.84 14.09
CA GLY A 12 -5.02 8.64 13.04
C GLY A 12 -4.82 10.12 13.31
N SER A 13 -4.72 10.92 12.24
CA SER A 13 -4.39 12.34 12.20
C SER A 13 -3.01 12.73 12.75
N ALA A 14 -2.63 12.25 13.93
CA ALA A 14 -1.33 12.50 14.55
C ALA A 14 -0.78 11.21 15.20
N PRO A 15 0.55 10.99 15.16
CA PRO A 15 1.15 9.85 15.83
C PRO A 15 1.09 10.03 17.35
N THR A 16 1.26 8.93 18.07
CA THR A 16 1.47 8.94 19.52
C THR A 16 2.82 8.33 19.84
N ALA A 17 3.27 8.45 21.11
CA ALA A 17 4.50 7.80 21.56
C ALA A 17 4.53 6.28 21.32
N ARG A 18 3.37 5.62 21.21
CA ARG A 18 3.26 4.16 21.06
C ARG A 18 2.68 3.69 19.72
N ARG A 19 2.11 4.59 18.91
CA ARG A 19 1.41 4.24 17.66
C ARG A 19 1.82 5.18 16.55
N GLY A 20 2.36 4.61 15.47
CA GLY A 20 2.59 5.31 14.21
C GLY A 20 1.29 5.62 13.47
N LEU A 21 1.39 6.43 12.42
CA LEU A 21 0.28 6.78 11.53
C LEU A 21 -0.15 5.60 10.66
N PRO A 22 -1.34 5.65 10.01
CA PRO A 22 -1.89 4.53 9.25
C PRO A 22 -0.90 3.92 8.25
N ALA A 23 -0.64 2.63 8.45
CA ALA A 23 0.09 1.78 7.52
C ALA A 23 -0.13 0.32 7.90
N THR A 24 -0.63 -0.48 6.97
CA THR A 24 -0.87 -1.92 7.14
C THR A 24 -0.21 -2.68 6.00
N LEU A 25 0.74 -3.56 6.32
CA LEU A 25 1.35 -4.46 5.35
C LEU A 25 0.58 -5.79 5.35
N ILE A 26 0.09 -6.19 4.19
CA ILE A 26 -0.45 -7.53 3.96
C ILE A 26 0.59 -8.34 3.19
N ARG A 27 0.88 -9.55 3.68
CA ARG A 27 1.73 -10.51 3.00
C ARG A 27 0.88 -11.70 2.59
N ARG A 28 0.81 -11.97 1.29
CA ARG A 28 0.07 -13.08 0.72
C ARG A 28 0.98 -13.87 -0.20
N GLY A 29 1.46 -15.02 0.25
CA GLY A 29 2.47 -15.77 -0.49
C GLY A 29 3.70 -14.92 -0.82
N GLY A 30 3.95 -14.66 -2.11
CA GLY A 30 5.03 -13.79 -2.59
C GLY A 30 4.73 -12.30 -2.47
N ASP A 31 3.45 -11.91 -2.46
CA ASP A 31 3.04 -10.52 -2.63
C ASP A 31 3.23 -9.72 -1.34
N ARG A 32 3.72 -8.48 -1.50
CA ARG A 32 3.93 -7.51 -0.41
C ARG A 32 3.13 -6.25 -0.72
N LEU A 33 1.96 -6.14 -0.08
CA LEU A 33 0.96 -5.09 -0.35
C LEU A 33 0.90 -4.13 0.85
N LEU A 34 1.26 -2.87 0.67
CA LEU A 34 1.18 -1.86 1.72
C LEU A 34 -0.07 -1.00 1.56
N PHE A 35 -0.92 -0.94 2.58
CA PHE A 35 -2.10 -0.09 2.65
C PHE A 35 -1.82 1.13 3.50
N ASP A 36 -1.88 2.30 2.87
CA ASP A 36 -1.42 3.59 3.37
C ASP A 36 0.05 3.62 3.77
N CYS A 37 0.62 4.82 3.76
CA CYS A 37 2.02 5.05 4.11
C CYS A 37 2.14 6.38 4.86
N GLY A 38 1.65 6.38 6.10
CA GLY A 38 1.82 7.51 7.01
C GLY A 38 3.28 7.80 7.34
N GLU A 39 3.54 9.02 7.82
CA GLU A 39 4.89 9.42 8.23
C GLU A 39 5.48 8.41 9.24
N GLY A 40 6.74 8.02 9.01
CA GLY A 40 7.46 7.09 9.87
C GLY A 40 7.24 5.60 9.55
N THR A 41 6.40 5.24 8.58
CA THR A 41 6.12 3.84 8.19
C THR A 41 7.39 3.04 7.94
N GLN A 42 8.33 3.55 7.13
CA GLN A 42 9.58 2.82 6.85
C GLN A 42 10.39 2.51 8.11
N ARG A 43 10.41 3.43 9.10
CA ARG A 43 11.12 3.22 10.36
C ARG A 43 10.45 2.14 11.20
N GLN A 44 9.12 2.07 11.18
CA GLN A 44 8.38 1.02 11.90
C GLN A 44 8.57 -0.36 11.25
N LEU A 45 8.58 -0.43 9.92
CA LEU A 45 8.88 -1.67 9.20
C LEU A 45 10.30 -2.17 9.53
N VAL A 46 11.32 -1.30 9.43
CA VAL A 46 12.72 -1.64 9.79
C VAL A 46 12.83 -2.20 11.21
N ARG A 47 12.08 -1.65 12.16
CA ARG A 47 12.10 -2.07 13.57
C ARG A 47 11.33 -3.36 13.86
N SER A 48 10.47 -3.80 12.96
CA SER A 48 9.57 -4.94 13.17
C SER A 48 9.93 -6.09 12.23
N VAL A 49 9.43 -6.05 11.00
CA VAL A 49 9.55 -7.12 10.00
C VAL A 49 10.66 -6.88 8.97
N GLY A 50 11.44 -5.81 9.16
CA GLY A 50 12.40 -5.31 8.18
C GLY A 50 11.73 -4.45 7.11
N LEU A 51 12.53 -3.65 6.40
CA LEU A 51 12.04 -2.93 5.24
C LEU A 51 11.86 -3.93 4.08
N VAL A 52 10.63 -4.38 3.90
CA VAL A 52 10.26 -5.31 2.83
C VAL A 52 10.30 -4.60 1.48
N GLU A 53 10.76 -5.29 0.43
CA GLU A 53 10.54 -4.82 -0.92
C GLU A 53 9.05 -4.99 -1.25
N LEU A 54 8.36 -3.86 -1.44
CA LEU A 54 6.95 -3.82 -1.77
C LEU A 54 6.76 -4.05 -3.27
N ASP A 55 5.67 -4.69 -3.66
CA ASP A 55 5.25 -4.79 -5.06
C ASP A 55 4.22 -3.69 -5.38
N GLU A 56 3.34 -3.43 -4.41
CA GLU A 56 2.21 -2.51 -4.55
C GLU A 56 1.98 -1.70 -3.26
N VAL A 57 1.59 -0.44 -3.43
CA VAL A 57 1.11 0.44 -2.36
C VAL A 57 -0.31 0.90 -2.69
N PHE A 58 -1.24 0.75 -1.76
CA PHE A 58 -2.64 1.17 -1.88
C PHE A 58 -2.90 2.33 -0.94
N ILE A 59 -3.17 3.51 -1.49
CA ILE A 59 -3.55 4.70 -0.72
C ILE A 59 -5.06 4.79 -0.67
N THR A 60 -5.63 4.85 0.53
CA THR A 60 -7.09 4.94 0.72
C THR A 60 -7.59 6.34 0.37
N HIS A 61 -6.87 7.37 0.82
CA HIS A 61 -7.18 8.78 0.55
C HIS A 61 -5.95 9.68 0.82
N PHE A 62 -6.04 10.96 0.44
CA PHE A 62 -4.89 11.87 0.43
C PHE A 62 -4.77 12.79 1.66
N HIS A 63 -5.24 12.36 2.83
CA HIS A 63 -4.85 13.06 4.05
C HIS A 63 -3.37 12.80 4.37
N ALA A 64 -2.75 13.80 4.99
CA ALA A 64 -1.32 13.80 5.29
C ALA A 64 -0.86 12.56 6.06
N ASP A 65 -1.66 12.10 7.01
CA ASP A 65 -1.37 10.94 7.84
C ASP A 65 -1.38 9.61 7.09
N HIS A 66 -1.92 9.56 5.87
CA HIS A 66 -1.94 8.35 5.03
C HIS A 66 -0.86 8.35 3.94
N VAL A 67 -0.21 9.49 3.65
CA VAL A 67 0.66 9.61 2.45
C VAL A 67 2.07 10.15 2.71
N LEU A 68 2.31 10.90 3.80
CA LEU A 68 3.59 11.62 3.97
C LEU A 68 4.80 10.71 4.21
N GLY A 69 4.61 9.43 4.52
CA GLY A 69 5.69 8.46 4.58
C GLY A 69 6.18 8.00 3.20
N LEU A 70 5.34 8.11 2.17
CA LEU A 70 5.59 7.53 0.86
C LEU A 70 6.78 8.17 0.13
N PRO A 71 6.92 9.51 0.01
CA PRO A 71 8.05 10.11 -0.70
C PRO A 71 9.41 9.68 -0.17
N GLY A 72 9.56 9.68 1.16
CA GLY A 72 10.78 9.23 1.82
C GLY A 72 11.06 7.74 1.58
N MET A 73 10.02 6.90 1.64
CA MET A 73 10.16 5.46 1.38
C MET A 73 10.57 5.18 -0.07
N LEU A 74 9.98 5.87 -1.05
CA LEU A 74 10.37 5.75 -2.47
C LEU A 74 11.84 6.06 -2.68
N LYS A 75 12.33 7.12 -2.01
CA LYS A 75 13.74 7.50 -2.09
C LYS A 75 14.66 6.49 -1.40
N THR A 76 14.26 5.97 -0.24
CA THR A 76 15.00 4.90 0.45
C THR A 76 15.15 3.68 -0.46
N PHE A 77 14.08 3.22 -1.13
CA PHE A 77 14.18 2.11 -2.08
C PHE A 77 15.14 2.40 -3.24
N ALA A 78 15.16 3.63 -3.77
CA ALA A 78 16.10 4.01 -4.83
C ALA A 78 17.56 3.98 -4.33
N LEU A 79 17.81 4.44 -3.10
CA LEU A 79 19.14 4.40 -2.48
C LEU A 79 19.60 2.97 -2.16
N MET A 80 18.66 2.06 -1.94
CA MET A 80 18.92 0.63 -1.76
C MET A 80 19.13 -0.12 -3.07
N GLY A 81 19.13 0.57 -4.22
CA GLY A 81 19.36 -0.04 -5.51
C GLY A 81 18.18 -0.88 -6.01
N ARG A 82 16.94 -0.55 -5.61
CA ARG A 82 15.75 -1.20 -6.17
C ARG A 82 15.74 -1.03 -7.69
N GLU A 83 15.52 -2.14 -8.40
CA GLU A 83 15.33 -2.17 -9.85
C GLU A 83 13.87 -2.51 -10.25
N ARG A 84 13.17 -3.26 -9.39
CA ARG A 84 11.80 -3.71 -9.66
C ARG A 84 10.82 -2.55 -9.68
N ARG A 85 9.84 -2.59 -10.60
CA ARG A 85 8.71 -1.64 -10.64
C ARG A 85 7.96 -1.64 -9.31
N LEU A 86 7.47 -0.48 -8.88
CA LEU A 86 6.51 -0.36 -7.78
C LEU A 86 5.23 0.25 -8.33
N VAL A 87 4.07 -0.34 -8.06
CA VAL A 87 2.77 0.24 -8.43
C VAL A 87 2.18 0.95 -7.22
N VAL A 88 1.71 2.18 -7.42
CA VAL A 88 0.96 2.93 -6.41
C VAL A 88 -0.47 3.08 -6.91
N HIS A 89 -1.39 2.50 -6.16
CA HIS A 89 -2.82 2.57 -6.33
C HIS A 89 -3.40 3.63 -5.39
N GLY A 90 -4.41 4.37 -5.84
CA GLY A 90 -5.08 5.37 -5.03
C GLY A 90 -6.31 5.93 -5.72
N PRO A 91 -7.14 6.74 -5.03
CA PRO A 91 -8.30 7.36 -5.67
C PRO A 91 -7.88 8.33 -6.78
N VAL A 92 -8.84 8.72 -7.64
CA VAL A 92 -8.64 9.76 -8.65
C VAL A 92 -8.02 11.03 -8.02
N GLY A 93 -6.93 11.51 -8.61
CA GLY A 93 -6.11 12.60 -8.08
C GLY A 93 -4.71 12.15 -7.64
N LEU A 94 -4.43 10.85 -7.61
CA LEU A 94 -3.10 10.30 -7.30
C LEU A 94 -2.01 10.88 -8.21
N ARG A 95 -2.27 10.99 -9.51
CA ARG A 95 -1.28 11.54 -10.47
C ARG A 95 -0.96 12.99 -10.14
N ARG A 96 -1.97 13.78 -9.75
CA ARG A 96 -1.81 15.17 -9.33
C ARG A 96 -1.03 15.29 -8.02
N LEU A 97 -1.29 14.40 -7.06
CA LEU A 97 -0.52 14.33 -5.82
C LEU A 97 0.95 14.05 -6.13
N PHE A 98 1.25 13.03 -6.94
CA PHE A 98 2.61 12.68 -7.32
C PHE A 98 3.32 13.78 -8.10
N ALA A 99 2.63 14.48 -9.01
CA ALA A 99 3.19 15.65 -9.69
C ALA A 99 3.60 16.76 -8.70
N THR A 100 2.83 16.95 -7.63
CA THR A 100 3.12 17.93 -6.56
C THR A 100 4.29 17.49 -5.68
N LEU A 101 4.38 16.18 -5.39
CA LEU A 101 5.44 15.60 -4.56
C LEU A 101 6.74 15.34 -5.34
N GLN A 102 6.71 15.41 -6.67
CA GLN A 102 7.84 15.11 -7.53
C GLN A 102 9.15 15.82 -7.14
N PRO A 103 9.16 17.12 -6.75
CA PRO A 103 10.39 17.79 -6.34
C PRO A 103 11.02 17.19 -5.08
N MET A 104 10.21 16.59 -4.19
CA MET A 104 10.67 15.92 -2.98
C MET A 104 11.12 14.48 -3.25
N ILE A 105 10.39 13.75 -4.11
CA ILE A 105 10.72 12.38 -4.51
C ILE A 105 12.01 12.36 -5.34
N GLY A 106 12.15 13.35 -6.24
CA GLY A 106 13.23 13.42 -7.22
C GLY A 106 13.17 12.28 -8.24
N ARG A 107 14.32 11.92 -8.79
CA ARG A 107 14.45 10.77 -9.70
C ARG A 107 14.60 9.48 -8.90
N THR A 108 13.81 8.46 -9.25
CA THR A 108 13.98 7.06 -8.83
C THR A 108 14.71 6.29 -9.94
N ALA A 109 15.54 5.31 -9.56
CA ALA A 109 16.23 4.44 -10.52
C ALA A 109 15.30 3.35 -11.09
N TYR A 110 14.21 3.05 -10.38
CA TYR A 110 13.15 2.14 -10.78
C TYR A 110 11.88 2.89 -11.18
N GLU A 111 11.02 2.19 -11.91
CA GLU A 111 9.73 2.69 -12.34
C GLU A 111 8.72 2.72 -11.18
N VAL A 112 8.07 3.88 -11.01
CA VAL A 112 6.90 4.04 -10.14
C VAL A 112 5.68 4.22 -11.03
N GLU A 113 4.87 3.18 -11.15
CA GLU A 113 3.62 3.23 -11.91
C GLU A 113 2.51 3.78 -11.00
N LEU A 114 1.69 4.68 -11.54
CA LEU A 114 0.53 5.23 -10.85
C LEU A 114 -0.75 4.69 -11.47
N SER A 115 -1.61 4.13 -10.64
CA SER A 115 -2.93 3.60 -11.00
C SER A 115 -3.99 4.30 -10.15
N GLU A 116 -4.85 5.07 -10.82
CA GLU A 116 -6.01 5.70 -10.19
C GLU A 116 -7.19 4.73 -10.26
N LEU A 117 -7.87 4.56 -9.13
CA LEU A 117 -8.98 3.61 -8.96
C LEU A 117 -10.23 4.35 -8.51
N GLU A 118 -11.37 3.85 -8.95
CA GLU A 118 -12.71 4.25 -8.57
C GLU A 118 -13.44 3.09 -7.85
N PRO A 119 -14.46 3.38 -7.03
CA PRO A 119 -15.33 2.34 -6.47
C PRO A 119 -15.90 1.43 -7.57
N GLY A 120 -15.72 0.12 -7.41
CA GLY A 120 -16.12 -0.90 -8.37
C GLY A 120 -14.98 -1.44 -9.24
N ASP A 121 -13.82 -0.80 -9.25
CA ASP A 121 -12.65 -1.33 -9.93
C ASP A 121 -12.13 -2.60 -9.22
N GLU A 122 -11.73 -3.59 -10.03
CA GLU A 122 -11.12 -4.83 -9.55
C GLU A 122 -9.77 -5.05 -10.23
N LEU A 123 -8.78 -5.48 -9.44
CA LEU A 123 -7.46 -5.85 -9.92
C LEU A 123 -7.25 -7.35 -9.70
N GLU A 124 -7.17 -8.09 -10.81
CA GLU A 124 -6.94 -9.54 -10.81
C GLU A 124 -5.49 -9.88 -10.43
N ARG A 125 -5.33 -10.90 -9.59
CA ARG A 125 -4.04 -11.44 -9.15
C ARG A 125 -4.13 -12.97 -9.14
N ASP A 126 -3.00 -13.63 -8.91
CA ASP A 126 -2.99 -15.10 -8.84
C ASP A 126 -3.66 -15.60 -7.56
N GLY A 127 -4.86 -16.16 -7.69
CA GLY A 127 -5.62 -16.76 -6.59
C GLY A 127 -6.35 -15.76 -5.68
N TYR A 128 -6.46 -14.49 -6.07
CA TYR A 128 -7.29 -13.48 -5.39
C TYR A 128 -7.52 -12.27 -6.31
N ARG A 129 -8.49 -11.43 -5.93
CA ARG A 129 -8.65 -10.08 -6.52
C ARG A 129 -8.62 -8.99 -5.46
N MET A 130 -8.21 -7.80 -5.87
CA MET A 130 -8.30 -6.58 -5.07
C MET A 130 -9.46 -5.72 -5.57
N ALA A 131 -10.53 -5.59 -4.80
CA ALA A 131 -11.70 -4.79 -5.15
C ALA A 131 -11.67 -3.44 -4.43
N ALA A 132 -11.79 -2.35 -5.19
CA ALA A 132 -11.98 -1.00 -4.65
C ALA A 132 -13.47 -0.75 -4.40
N PHE A 133 -13.82 -0.16 -3.24
CA PHE A 133 -15.20 0.15 -2.90
C PHE A 133 -15.36 1.54 -2.30
N GLY A 134 -16.57 2.11 -2.41
CA GLY A 134 -16.87 3.45 -1.92
C GLY A 134 -16.97 3.49 -0.40
N VAL A 135 -16.47 4.57 0.19
CA VAL A 135 -16.53 4.83 1.64
C VAL A 135 -17.10 6.21 1.91
N ASP A 136 -17.75 6.38 3.08
CA ASP A 136 -18.21 7.68 3.54
C ASP A 136 -17.08 8.42 4.25
N HIS A 137 -16.49 9.41 3.56
CA HIS A 137 -15.43 10.25 4.09
C HIS A 137 -15.49 11.66 3.52
N ARG A 138 -14.86 12.62 4.20
CA ARG A 138 -14.95 14.06 3.85
C ARG A 138 -14.22 14.43 2.55
N VAL A 139 -13.37 13.56 2.03
CA VAL A 139 -12.58 13.75 0.81
C VAL A 139 -12.72 12.50 -0.07
N PRO A 140 -12.42 12.58 -1.38
CA PRO A 140 -12.38 11.39 -2.23
C PRO A 140 -11.53 10.29 -1.59
N ALA A 141 -12.14 9.13 -1.40
CA ALA A 141 -11.58 8.01 -0.68
C ALA A 141 -12.13 6.69 -1.22
N VAL A 142 -11.30 5.65 -1.16
CA VAL A 142 -11.65 4.29 -1.54
C VAL A 142 -11.24 3.33 -0.41
N GLY A 143 -12.08 2.33 -0.18
CA GLY A 143 -11.72 1.15 0.59
C GLY A 143 -11.21 0.04 -0.34
N TYR A 144 -10.45 -0.91 0.21
CA TYR A 144 -9.90 -2.03 -0.53
C TYR A 144 -10.29 -3.35 0.13
N ALA A 145 -10.71 -4.32 -0.67
CA ALA A 145 -11.01 -5.67 -0.24
C ALA A 145 -10.11 -6.67 -0.98
N LEU A 146 -9.28 -7.40 -0.23
CA LEU A 146 -8.58 -8.56 -0.74
C LEU A 146 -9.52 -9.77 -0.65
N ILE A 147 -9.94 -10.30 -1.80
CA ILE A 147 -10.91 -11.40 -1.89
C ILE A 147 -10.20 -12.62 -2.49
N GLU A 148 -9.92 -13.62 -1.65
CA GLU A 148 -9.36 -14.90 -2.12
C GLU A 148 -10.35 -15.65 -3.01
N ASP A 149 -9.84 -16.30 -4.04
CA ASP A 149 -10.65 -17.21 -4.83
C ASP A 149 -11.10 -18.40 -3.99
N ALA A 150 -12.25 -18.95 -4.38
CA ALA A 150 -12.72 -20.20 -3.79
C ALA A 150 -11.68 -21.29 -4.05
N ARG A 151 -11.12 -21.85 -2.99
CA ARG A 151 -10.19 -22.97 -3.11
C ARG A 151 -10.99 -24.21 -3.51
N PRO A 152 -10.52 -25.02 -4.47
CA PRO A 152 -11.12 -26.32 -4.71
C PRO A 152 -11.12 -27.10 -3.39
N GLY A 153 -12.25 -27.76 -3.11
CA GLY A 153 -12.41 -28.55 -1.90
C GLY A 153 -11.30 -29.61 -1.77
N ARG A 154 -11.16 -30.19 -0.58
CA ARG A 154 -10.28 -31.35 -0.45
C ARG A 154 -10.82 -32.48 -1.30
N PHE A 155 -9.94 -33.16 -2.03
CA PHE A 155 -10.28 -34.39 -2.71
C PHE A 155 -10.78 -35.39 -1.67
N ASP A 156 -12.00 -35.89 -1.88
CA ASP A 156 -12.61 -36.93 -1.05
C ASP A 156 -12.51 -38.25 -1.84
N GLU A 157 -11.77 -39.20 -1.30
CA GLU A 157 -11.53 -40.52 -1.90
C GLU A 157 -12.64 -41.54 -1.58
N ALA A 158 -13.65 -41.15 -0.79
CA ALA A 158 -14.73 -42.02 -0.33
C ALA A 158 -15.64 -42.56 -1.44
#